data_AF-K1QBC5-F1
#
_entry.id   AF-K1QBC5-F1
#
_cell.length_a   1.000
_cell.length_b   1.000
_cell.length_c   1.000
_cell.angle_alpha   90.00
_cell.angle_beta   90.00
_cell.angle_gamma   90.00
#
_symmetry.space_group_name_H-M   'P 1'
#
loop_
_entity.id
_entity.type
_entity.pdbx_description
1 polymer ?
#
loop_
_entity_poly.entity_id
_entity_poly.type
_entity_poly.pdbx_seq_one_letter_code
_entity_poly.pdbx_strand_id
1 'polypeptide(L)'
;MGRGHDEGMNKKTLPSPSTHPEFAEFSRFTVPVIGFNVEGEVYSVNDVMLERLDRIERHPVFYTRREIPVRINGNTEQLAWCYLMHNFRKDFLQLPAVRKYDSKDYPAFLAGSQRPPTEEEMQKFISYVKGTD
;
A
#
# COMPACT_ATOMS: atom_id res chain seq x y z
N MET A 1 40.09 -50.18 9.83
CA MET A 1 39.81 -49.85 8.42
C MET A 1 38.41 -49.24 8.35
N GLY A 2 38.29 -48.01 7.81
CA GLY A 2 37.03 -47.32 7.47
C GLY A 2 36.34 -46.61 8.65
N ARG A 3 36.43 -45.27 8.79
CA ARG A 3 35.50 -44.24 8.26
C ARG A 3 34.08 -44.43 8.82
N GLY A 4 33.50 -43.58 9.65
CA GLY A 4 33.50 -42.12 9.71
C GLY A 4 32.08 -41.61 9.40
N HIS A 5 31.63 -40.62 10.18
CA HIS A 5 30.67 -39.56 9.86
C HIS A 5 29.40 -39.46 10.72
N ASP A 6 29.28 -38.22 11.18
CA ASP A 6 28.30 -37.51 11.95
C ASP A 6 27.13 -37.00 11.06
N GLU A 7 26.09 -36.53 11.73
CA GLU A 7 25.01 -35.64 11.29
C GLU A 7 23.83 -36.19 10.46
N GLY A 8 22.64 -35.70 10.81
CA GLY A 8 21.48 -35.75 9.92
C GLY A 8 20.12 -35.45 10.54
N MET A 9 19.99 -34.45 11.43
CA MET A 9 18.70 -33.83 11.72
C MET A 9 18.08 -33.36 10.40
N ASN A 10 16.93 -33.92 10.03
CA ASN A 10 16.22 -33.61 8.80
C ASN A 10 15.61 -32.20 8.89
N LYS A 11 16.42 -31.17 8.63
CA LYS A 11 15.94 -29.80 8.41
C LYS A 11 15.28 -29.77 7.04
N LYS A 12 13.95 -29.76 7.00
CA LYS A 12 13.22 -29.38 5.80
C LYS A 12 13.54 -27.90 5.52
N THR A 13 14.46 -27.66 4.59
CA THR A 13 14.70 -26.35 4.01
C THR A 13 13.44 -25.91 3.24
N LEU A 14 12.76 -24.89 3.74
CA LEU A 14 11.79 -24.14 2.95
C LEU A 14 12.56 -23.39 1.84
N PRO A 15 12.05 -23.34 0.61
CA PRO A 15 12.74 -22.67 -0.48
C PRO A 15 12.92 -21.17 -0.17
N SER A 16 14.11 -20.66 -0.47
CA SER A 16 14.48 -19.25 -0.36
C SER A 16 13.65 -18.38 -1.31
N PRO A 17 13.20 -17.18 -0.90
CA PRO A 17 12.39 -16.30 -1.72
C PRO A 17 13.29 -15.56 -2.72
N SER A 18 13.68 -16.22 -3.80
CA SER A 18 14.46 -15.56 -4.86
C SER A 18 14.21 -16.12 -6.27
N THR A 19 13.10 -16.83 -6.49
CA THR A 19 12.86 -17.47 -7.80
C THR A 19 11.43 -17.21 -8.31
N HIS A 20 10.94 -15.98 -8.21
CA HIS A 20 9.84 -15.53 -9.07
C HIS A 20 10.41 -14.67 -10.20
N PRO A 21 10.51 -15.21 -11.43
CA PRO A 21 11.07 -14.48 -12.57
C PRO A 21 10.26 -13.25 -12.98
N GLU A 22 9.01 -13.13 -12.52
CA GLU A 22 8.12 -12.00 -12.77
C GLU A 22 8.61 -10.67 -12.15
N PHE A 23 9.43 -10.73 -11.09
CA PHE A 23 9.96 -9.52 -10.44
C PHE A 23 11.24 -8.98 -11.10
N ALA A 24 11.98 -9.80 -11.85
CA ALA A 24 13.25 -9.39 -12.44
C ALA A 24 13.07 -8.56 -13.73
N GLU A 25 11.94 -8.72 -14.43
CA GLU A 25 11.71 -8.06 -15.73
C GLU A 25 11.24 -6.60 -15.62
N PHE A 26 10.76 -6.19 -14.44
CA PHE A 26 10.32 -4.81 -14.18
C PHE A 26 11.49 -3.80 -14.12
N SER A 27 12.73 -4.31 -14.08
CA SER A 27 13.96 -3.52 -13.94
C SER A 27 14.45 -2.86 -15.25
N ARG A 28 13.81 -3.10 -16.40
CA ARG A 28 14.32 -2.63 -17.72
C ARG A 28 13.81 -1.26 -18.18
N PHE A 29 12.91 -0.63 -17.44
CA PHE A 29 12.55 0.77 -17.60
C PHE A 29 12.67 1.43 -16.23
N THR A 30 13.82 2.05 -15.93
CA THR A 30 14.02 2.83 -14.71
C THR A 30 13.24 4.13 -14.80
N VAL A 31 11.92 4.03 -14.67
CA VAL A 31 11.12 5.17 -14.20
C VAL A 31 11.62 5.45 -12.78
N PRO A 32 12.11 6.67 -12.48
CA PRO A 32 12.55 6.96 -11.12
C PRO A 32 11.37 6.74 -10.18
N VAL A 33 11.59 5.93 -9.15
CA VAL A 33 10.64 5.81 -8.05
C VAL A 33 10.56 7.18 -7.39
N ILE A 34 9.41 7.84 -7.50
CA ILE A 34 9.17 9.13 -6.85
C ILE A 34 8.62 8.84 -5.45
N GLY A 35 9.27 9.38 -4.42
CA GLY A 35 8.84 9.29 -3.02
C GLY A 35 9.69 8.36 -2.15
N PHE A 36 9.08 7.84 -1.08
CA PHE A 36 9.73 7.00 -0.07
C PHE A 36 8.99 5.69 0.12
N ASN A 37 9.65 4.69 0.70
CA ASN A 37 8.92 3.59 1.36
C ASN A 37 8.15 4.17 2.55
N VAL A 38 6.83 4.14 2.48
CA VAL A 38 5.93 4.69 3.50
C VAL A 38 5.90 3.78 4.74
N GLU A 39 5.99 4.38 5.91
CA GLU A 39 5.83 3.72 7.20
C GLU A 39 4.36 3.66 7.61
N GLY A 40 3.94 2.52 8.14
CA GLY A 40 2.56 2.30 8.57
C GLY A 40 2.42 1.03 9.38
N GLU A 41 1.17 0.62 9.56
CA GLU A 41 0.78 -0.52 10.39
C GLU A 41 0.05 -1.55 9.52
N VAL A 42 0.26 -2.84 9.80
CA VAL A 42 -0.39 -3.94 9.09
C VAL A 42 -1.29 -4.66 10.09
N TYR A 43 -2.56 -4.82 9.72
CA TYR A 43 -3.57 -5.45 10.56
C TYR A 43 -4.17 -6.68 9.86
N SER A 44 -4.41 -7.74 10.65
CA SER A 44 -5.28 -8.82 10.22
C SER A 44 -6.73 -8.37 10.40
N VAL A 45 -7.50 -8.40 9.31
CA VAL A 45 -8.91 -7.99 9.29
C VAL A 45 -9.75 -9.11 8.67
N ASN A 46 -10.99 -9.24 9.11
CA ASN A 46 -11.95 -10.15 8.49
C ASN A 46 -12.71 -9.45 7.35
N ASP A 47 -13.44 -10.23 6.55
CA ASP A 47 -14.18 -9.73 5.39
C ASP A 47 -15.22 -8.65 5.74
N VAL A 48 -15.86 -8.77 6.91
CA VAL A 48 -16.83 -7.78 7.39
C VAL A 48 -16.18 -6.44 7.67
N MET A 49 -15.00 -6.43 8.29
CA MET A 49 -14.22 -5.20 8.52
C MET A 49 -13.71 -4.66 7.19
N LEU A 50 -13.26 -5.55 6.30
CA LEU A 50 -12.75 -5.20 4.99
C LEU A 50 -13.81 -4.50 4.11
N GLU A 51 -15.06 -4.97 4.13
CA GLU A 51 -16.19 -4.32 3.45
C GLU A 51 -16.54 -2.96 4.06
N ARG A 52 -16.43 -2.82 5.39
CA ARG A 52 -16.64 -1.51 6.05
C ARG A 52 -15.58 -0.49 5.63
N LEU A 53 -14.33 -0.92 5.53
CA LEU A 53 -13.24 -0.09 5.05
C LEU A 53 -13.49 0.35 3.60
N ASP A 54 -13.97 -0.54 2.72
CA ASP A 54 -14.32 -0.18 1.34
C ASP A 54 -15.33 0.98 1.29
N ARG A 55 -16.35 0.96 2.17
CA ARG A 55 -17.35 2.03 2.25
C ARG A 55 -16.76 3.34 2.76
N ILE A 56 -15.93 3.30 3.81
CA ILE A 56 -15.31 4.51 4.40
C ILE A 56 -14.35 5.16 3.41
N GLU A 57 -13.59 4.35 2.67
CA GLU A 57 -12.60 4.78 1.67
C GLU A 57 -13.22 5.09 0.30
N ARG A 58 -14.55 4.96 0.17
CA ARG A 58 -15.31 5.14 -1.06
C ARG A 58 -14.73 4.34 -2.23
N HIS A 59 -14.34 3.10 -1.97
CA HIS A 59 -13.86 2.18 -2.99
C HIS A 59 -15.00 1.77 -3.95
N PRO A 60 -14.78 1.72 -5.28
CA PRO A 60 -13.57 2.06 -6.04
C PRO A 60 -13.52 3.50 -6.57
N VAL A 61 -14.43 4.38 -6.14
CA VAL A 61 -14.60 5.72 -6.69
C VAL A 61 -13.45 6.65 -6.30
N PHE A 62 -13.11 6.71 -5.00
CA PHE A 62 -12.06 7.60 -4.51
C PHE A 62 -10.71 6.90 -4.37
N TYR A 63 -10.65 5.80 -3.61
CA TYR A 63 -9.49 4.92 -3.54
C TYR A 63 -9.77 3.56 -4.19
N THR A 64 -8.76 2.96 -4.79
CA THR A 64 -8.80 1.56 -5.24
C THR A 64 -7.98 0.69 -4.31
N ARG A 65 -8.57 -0.38 -3.79
CA ARG A 65 -7.87 -1.37 -2.99
C ARG A 65 -6.99 -2.26 -3.88
N ARG A 66 -5.73 -2.45 -3.49
CA ARG A 66 -4.75 -3.33 -4.16
C ARG A 66 -3.87 -4.04 -3.14
N GLU A 67 -3.42 -5.24 -3.46
CA GLU A 67 -2.35 -5.88 -2.71
C GLU A 67 -1.01 -5.25 -3.08
N ILE A 68 -0.25 -4.84 -2.09
CA ILE A 68 1.11 -4.31 -2.26
C ILE A 68 2.09 -5.08 -1.38
N PRO A 69 3.37 -5.19 -1.81
CA PRO A 69 4.40 -5.74 -0.96
C PRO A 69 4.70 -4.78 0.21
N VAL A 70 4.69 -5.31 1.43
CA VAL A 70 5.05 -4.59 2.65
C VAL A 70 6.18 -5.31 3.38
N ARG A 71 7.11 -4.55 3.96
CA ARG A 71 8.21 -5.09 4.77
C ARG A 71 7.83 -5.07 6.24
N ILE A 72 7.62 -6.26 6.80
CA ILE A 72 7.30 -6.44 8.23
C ILE A 72 8.58 -6.88 8.96
N ASN A 73 8.87 -6.24 10.09
CA ASN A 73 10.05 -6.48 10.92
C ASN A 73 11.39 -6.41 10.14
N GLY A 74 11.47 -5.49 9.17
CA GLY A 74 12.67 -5.20 8.40
C GLY A 74 12.98 -6.18 7.26
N ASN A 75 12.55 -7.44 7.34
CA ASN A 75 13.04 -8.49 6.43
C ASN A 75 11.97 -9.34 5.76
N THR A 76 10.72 -9.39 6.27
CA THR A 76 9.70 -10.25 5.67
C THR A 76 8.81 -9.44 4.74
N GLU A 77 8.91 -9.71 3.43
CA GLU A 77 7.97 -9.18 2.45
C GLU A 77 6.69 -10.01 2.46
N GLN A 78 5.56 -9.36 2.67
CA GLN A 78 4.21 -9.96 2.61
C GLN A 78 3.32 -9.08 1.75
N LEU A 79 2.29 -9.67 1.15
CA LEU A 79 1.25 -8.89 0.48
C LEU A 79 0.23 -8.42 1.52
N ALA A 80 -0.14 -7.15 1.44
CA ALA A 80 -1.20 -6.56 2.27
C ALA A 80 -2.10 -5.67 1.42
N TRP A 81 -3.39 -5.64 1.75
CA TRP A 81 -4.34 -4.73 1.13
C TRP A 81 -4.05 -3.27 1.52
N CYS A 82 -4.01 -2.39 0.52
CA CYS A 82 -3.83 -0.96 0.69
C CYS A 82 -4.79 -0.19 -0.23
N TYR A 83 -5.31 0.94 0.26
CA TYR A 83 -6.17 1.85 -0.51
C TYR A 83 -5.32 2.91 -1.19
N LEU A 84 -5.28 2.87 -2.53
CA LEU A 84 -4.41 3.74 -3.33
C LEU A 84 -5.23 4.63 -4.25
N MET A 85 -4.87 5.91 -4.30
CA MET A 85 -5.51 6.87 -5.20
C MET A 85 -4.83 6.79 -6.56
N HIS A 86 -5.62 6.55 -7.60
CA HIS A 86 -5.20 6.66 -8.99
C HIS A 86 -5.89 7.84 -9.67
N ASN A 87 -5.39 8.23 -10.84
CA ASN A 87 -5.93 9.32 -11.67
C ASN A 87 -6.14 10.58 -10.84
N PHE A 88 -5.14 11.00 -10.06
CA PHE A 88 -5.18 12.23 -9.29
C PHE A 88 -4.54 13.37 -10.08
N ARG A 89 -4.84 14.61 -9.68
CA ARG A 89 -4.31 15.81 -10.31
C ARG A 89 -2.77 15.81 -10.27
N LYS A 90 -2.13 16.00 -11.44
CA LYS A 90 -0.68 15.79 -11.62
C LYS A 90 0.20 16.73 -10.79
N ASP A 91 -0.30 17.88 -10.41
CA ASP A 91 0.38 18.84 -9.54
C ASP A 91 0.54 18.32 -8.09
N PHE A 92 -0.21 17.29 -7.66
CA PHE A 92 0.05 16.62 -6.38
C PHE A 92 1.44 15.98 -6.33
N LEU A 93 2.05 15.66 -7.47
CA LEU A 93 3.43 15.18 -7.54
C LEU A 93 4.46 16.26 -7.18
N GLN A 94 4.05 17.54 -7.12
CA GLN A 94 4.90 18.65 -6.68
C GLN A 94 4.83 18.87 -5.17
N LEU A 95 3.89 18.21 -4.47
CA LEU A 95 3.81 18.25 -3.01
C LEU A 95 4.98 17.46 -2.41
N PRO A 96 5.50 17.86 -1.23
CA PRO A 96 6.52 17.11 -0.54
C PRO A 96 6.07 15.66 -0.28
N ALA A 97 6.87 14.69 -0.73
CA ALA A 97 6.63 13.29 -0.40
C ALA A 97 6.90 13.06 1.09
N VAL A 98 6.06 12.24 1.73
CA VAL A 98 6.11 12.02 3.17
C VAL A 98 6.36 10.54 3.45
N ARG A 99 7.30 10.26 4.34
CA ARG A 99 7.62 8.89 4.76
C ARG A 99 6.65 8.36 5.79
N LYS A 100 6.14 9.24 6.65
CA LYS A 100 5.19 8.93 7.72
C LYS A 100 4.18 10.06 7.81
N TYR A 101 2.92 9.70 8.04
CA TYR A 101 1.86 10.65 8.30
C TYR A 101 1.60 10.76 9.82
N ASP A 102 1.53 11.98 10.33
CA ASP A 102 0.96 12.31 11.65
C ASP A 102 -0.01 13.49 11.46
N SER A 103 -1.24 13.36 11.93
CA SER A 103 -2.27 14.39 11.77
C SER A 103 -1.90 15.73 12.41
N LYS A 104 -0.92 15.78 13.31
CA LYS A 104 -0.44 17.01 13.94
C LYS A 104 0.37 17.89 12.98
N ASP A 105 0.94 17.29 11.94
CA ASP A 105 1.79 17.98 10.96
C ASP A 105 0.99 18.59 9.80
N TYR A 106 -0.32 18.32 9.73
CA TYR A 106 -1.19 18.73 8.64
C TYR A 106 -2.44 19.45 9.17
N PRO A 107 -3.17 20.20 8.32
CA PRO A 107 -4.47 20.72 8.67
C PRO A 107 -5.37 19.62 9.24
N ALA A 108 -6.20 20.00 10.21
CA ALA A 108 -7.07 19.06 10.90
C ALA A 108 -7.87 18.22 9.89
N PHE A 109 -7.84 16.90 10.09
CA PHE A 109 -8.65 15.99 9.31
C PHE A 109 -10.12 16.40 9.38
N LEU A 110 -10.72 16.66 8.22
CA LEU A 110 -12.14 17.02 8.15
C LEU A 110 -12.98 15.78 8.45
N ALA A 111 -13.53 15.76 9.67
CA ALA A 111 -14.44 14.71 10.11
C ALA A 111 -15.67 14.63 9.19
N GLY A 112 -16.38 13.51 9.21
CA GLY A 112 -17.53 13.26 8.31
C GLY A 112 -18.58 14.38 8.28
N SER A 113 -18.79 15.10 9.39
CA SER A 113 -19.70 16.24 9.50
C SER A 113 -19.23 17.52 8.80
N GLN A 114 -17.93 17.62 8.49
CA GLN A 114 -17.30 18.74 7.79
C GLN A 114 -17.01 18.40 6.32
N ARG A 115 -17.29 17.16 5.89
CA ARG A 115 -17.21 16.76 4.49
C ARG A 115 -18.36 17.39 3.70
N PRO A 116 -18.23 17.52 2.36
CA PRO A 116 -19.31 18.01 1.52
C PRO A 116 -20.65 17.35 1.87
N PRO A 117 -21.69 18.11 2.25
CA PRO A 117 -22.93 17.55 2.79
C PRO A 117 -23.78 16.86 1.73
N THR A 118 -23.58 17.20 0.45
CA THR A 118 -24.35 16.64 -0.65
C THR A 118 -23.49 15.75 -1.55
N GLU A 119 -24.16 14.80 -2.22
CA GLU A 119 -23.51 13.95 -3.22
C GLU A 119 -22.98 14.78 -4.40
N GLU A 120 -23.66 15.86 -4.79
CA GLU A 120 -23.20 16.75 -5.87
C GLU A 120 -21.87 17.45 -5.52
N GLU A 121 -21.75 17.99 -4.32
CA GLU A 121 -20.51 18.63 -3.87
C GLU A 121 -19.39 17.61 -3.66
N MET A 122 -19.74 16.39 -3.22
CA MET A 122 -18.79 15.29 -3.14
C MET A 122 -18.29 14.91 -4.54
N GLN A 123 -19.16 14.80 -5.53
CA GLN A 123 -18.76 14.49 -6.91
C GLN A 123 -17.87 15.58 -7.50
N LYS A 124 -18.18 16.86 -7.26
CA LYS A 124 -17.31 18.00 -7.63
C LYS A 124 -15.94 17.92 -6.94
N PHE A 125 -15.90 17.54 -5.67
CA PHE A 125 -14.64 17.36 -4.97
C PHE A 125 -13.82 16.20 -5.53
N ILE A 126 -14.49 15.07 -5.83
CA ILE A 126 -13.83 13.90 -6.43
C ILE A 126 -13.28 14.27 -7.80
N SER A 127 -14.05 14.95 -8.66
CA SER A 127 -13.61 15.34 -9.99
C SER A 127 -12.42 16.32 -9.96
N TYR A 128 -12.45 17.26 -9.01
CA TYR A 128 -11.33 18.17 -8.72
C TYR A 128 -10.05 17.42 -8.31
N VAL A 129 -10.15 16.51 -7.33
CA VAL A 129 -9.02 15.70 -6.86
C VAL A 129 -8.50 14.77 -7.96
N LYS A 130 -9.42 14.22 -8.77
CA LYS A 130 -9.11 13.31 -9.87
C LYS A 130 -8.63 14.02 -11.14
N GLY A 131 -8.67 15.36 -11.17
CA GLY A 131 -8.27 16.14 -12.33
C GLY A 131 -9.10 15.81 -13.57
N THR A 132 -10.38 15.48 -13.36
CA THR A 132 -11.38 15.21 -14.42
C THR A 132 -12.36 16.37 -14.60
N ASP A 133 -12.10 17.50 -13.93
CA ASP A 133 -12.79 18.78 -14.12
C ASP A 133 -12.40 19.48 -15.42
#